data_AF-A0A955PFX7-F1
#
_entry.id   AF-A0A955PFX7-F1
#
_cell.length_a   1.000
_cell.length_b   1.000
_cell.length_c   1.000
_cell.angle_alpha   90.00
_cell.angle_beta   90.00
_cell.angle_gamma   90.00
#
_symmetry.space_group_name_H-M   'P 1'
#
loop_
_entity.id
_entity.type
_entity.pdbx_description
1 polymer ?
#
loop_
_entity_poly.entity_id
_entity_poly.type
_entity_poly.pdbx_seq_one_letter_code
_entity_poly.pdbx_strand_id
1 'polypeptide(L)'
;MQFIGLDWIGKKYGWAFCKIRSEPSDVEIDFGTLAVENHRESELLQRANKIVIDVPIGLPQKDELGCECRSCDYGVKKWLGPHYQSSVFPPPTSHELVEWRRRKQSGEKQLQGHFRGLLPAIDSGERIKEAFPEKVIESHPELVFTALAGSPLPKCAKKITLLGLHLRLSLLASAGNEINLESLAISEAIPTDNFIDAAAMALVAISWGMNHRCKVIRDGDGLLQDHGDTADDSTLMALPFEIPSDRKSLEISVRETLQLALQWDPNSRLPIS
;
A
#
# COMPACT_ATOMS: atom_id res chain seq x y z
N MET A 1 -4.50 12.03 16.27
CA MET A 1 -5.04 10.84 15.53
C MET A 1 -3.90 9.93 15.11
N GLN A 2 -4.13 8.62 14.96
CA GLN A 2 -3.10 7.63 14.57
C GLN A 2 -3.50 6.88 13.29
N PHE A 3 -2.65 6.92 12.28
CA PHE A 3 -2.86 6.30 10.98
C PHE A 3 -1.75 5.30 10.69
N ILE A 4 -2.10 4.17 10.06
CA ILE A 4 -1.16 3.07 9.84
C ILE A 4 -1.19 2.62 8.38
N GLY A 5 -0.02 2.49 7.79
CA GLY A 5 0.19 1.77 6.55
C GLY A 5 0.97 0.49 6.79
N LEU A 6 0.57 -0.60 6.15
CA LEU A 6 1.23 -1.90 6.23
C LEU A 6 1.65 -2.40 4.85
N ASP A 7 2.89 -2.84 4.74
CA ASP A 7 3.44 -3.55 3.58
C ASP A 7 4.01 -4.92 4.00
N TRP A 8 3.82 -5.95 3.19
CA TRP A 8 4.17 -7.32 3.57
C TRP A 8 5.63 -7.66 3.24
N ILE A 9 6.43 -7.92 4.27
CA ILE A 9 7.83 -8.31 4.11
C ILE A 9 7.96 -9.83 3.88
N GLY A 10 7.19 -10.62 4.63
CA GLY A 10 7.29 -12.08 4.60
C GLY A 10 7.04 -12.74 5.95
N LYS A 11 6.83 -14.06 5.95
CA LYS A 11 6.43 -14.83 7.14
C LYS A 11 7.33 -14.64 8.38
N LYS A 12 8.63 -14.38 8.18
CA LYS A 12 9.59 -14.22 9.28
C LYS A 12 9.40 -12.89 10.02
N TYR A 13 9.07 -11.83 9.31
CA TYR A 13 9.01 -10.46 9.83
C TYR A 13 7.59 -9.90 9.89
N GLY A 14 6.64 -10.54 9.20
CA GLY A 14 5.28 -10.07 9.04
C GLY A 14 5.21 -8.84 8.13
N TRP A 15 4.67 -7.76 8.68
CA TRP A 15 4.46 -6.48 7.99
C TRP A 15 5.56 -5.48 8.36
N ALA A 16 6.04 -4.71 7.40
CA ALA A 16 6.57 -3.38 7.65
C ALA A 16 5.38 -2.48 7.98
N PHE A 17 5.51 -1.65 9.01
CA PHE A 17 4.52 -0.61 9.28
C PHE A 17 5.16 0.77 9.23
N CYS A 18 4.35 1.73 8.79
CA CYS A 18 4.55 3.15 9.05
C CYS A 18 3.34 3.63 9.86
N LYS A 19 3.59 4.18 11.05
CA LYS A 19 2.60 4.79 11.93
C LYS A 19 2.83 6.29 11.91
N ILE A 20 1.78 7.02 11.55
CA ILE A 20 1.80 8.49 11.59
C ILE A 20 0.82 8.94 12.66
N ARG A 21 1.34 9.65 13.66
CA ARG A 21 0.53 10.37 14.64
C ARG A 21 0.45 11.83 14.22
N SER A 22 -0.76 12.26 13.89
CA SER A 22 -1.04 13.65 13.56
C SER A 22 -1.74 14.32 14.75
N GLU A 23 -1.04 15.27 15.36
CA GLU A 23 -1.60 16.26 16.29
C GLU A 23 -1.57 17.64 15.61
N PRO A 24 -2.39 18.62 16.05
CA PRO A 24 -2.55 19.91 15.34
C PRO A 24 -1.26 20.72 15.11
N SER A 25 -0.18 20.42 15.82
CA SER A 25 1.10 21.13 15.75
C SER A 25 2.31 20.21 15.60
N ASP A 26 2.12 18.90 15.42
CA ASP A 26 3.22 17.95 15.34
C ASP A 26 2.82 16.66 14.60
N VAL A 27 3.71 16.18 13.74
CA VAL A 27 3.55 14.93 13.00
C VAL A 27 4.72 14.02 13.38
N GLU A 28 4.40 12.95 14.10
CA GLU A 28 5.39 11.93 14.45
C GLU A 28 5.23 10.72 13.54
N ILE A 29 6.33 10.34 12.89
CA ILE A 29 6.40 9.15 12.03
C ILE A 29 7.28 8.12 12.72
N ASP A 30 6.74 6.92 12.88
CA ASP A 30 7.41 5.78 13.51
C ASP A 30 7.27 4.54 12.62
N PHE A 31 8.34 3.78 12.53
CA PHE A 31 8.41 2.60 11.67
C PHE A 31 8.81 1.37 12.47
N GLY A 32 8.38 0.21 11.99
CA GLY A 32 8.75 -1.04 12.62
C GLY A 32 8.15 -2.24 11.92
N THR A 33 8.12 -3.36 12.64
CA THR A 33 7.53 -4.60 12.14
C THR A 33 6.37 -5.06 12.98
N LEU A 34 5.38 -5.69 12.34
CA LEU A 34 4.23 -6.31 13.00
C LEU A 34 4.16 -7.78 12.58
N ALA A 35 4.41 -8.67 13.54
CA ALA A 35 4.34 -10.11 13.34
C ALA A 35 2.90 -10.62 13.07
N VAL A 36 2.80 -11.76 12.39
CA VAL A 36 1.54 -12.36 11.86
C VAL A 36 0.61 -12.88 12.98
N GLU A 37 1.18 -13.17 14.13
CA GLU A 37 0.51 -13.70 15.30
C GLU A 37 -0.10 -12.59 16.18
N ASN A 38 0.43 -11.37 16.10
CA ASN A 38 0.18 -10.32 17.09
C ASN A 38 -1.00 -9.40 16.75
N HIS A 39 -1.74 -9.61 15.66
CA HIS A 39 -2.68 -8.61 15.15
C HIS A 39 -3.78 -8.19 16.15
N ARG A 40 -4.45 -9.16 16.81
CA ARG A 40 -5.60 -8.87 17.68
C ARG A 40 -5.19 -8.19 18.98
N GLU A 41 -4.04 -8.56 19.52
CA GLU A 41 -3.51 -8.02 20.77
C GLU A 41 -2.61 -6.80 20.55
N SER A 42 -2.38 -6.44 19.28
CA SER A 42 -1.56 -5.30 18.91
C SER A 42 -2.22 -3.99 19.34
N GLU A 43 -1.66 -3.36 20.38
CA GLU A 43 -2.05 -2.00 20.77
C GLU A 43 -1.92 -1.01 19.60
N LEU A 44 -0.93 -1.24 18.72
CA LEU A 44 -0.69 -0.46 17.51
C LEU A 44 -1.96 -0.42 16.63
N LEU A 45 -2.52 -1.59 16.29
CA LEU A 45 -3.72 -1.66 15.43
C LEU A 45 -4.99 -1.24 16.18
N GLN A 46 -5.11 -1.55 17.47
CA GLN A 46 -6.28 -1.16 18.27
C GLN A 46 -6.45 0.36 18.36
N ARG A 47 -5.33 1.09 18.54
CA ARG A 47 -5.31 2.56 18.64
C ARG A 47 -5.39 3.26 17.27
N ALA A 48 -5.23 2.55 16.17
CA ALA A 48 -5.33 3.14 14.85
C ALA A 48 -6.75 3.66 14.58
N ASN A 49 -6.83 4.86 14.00
CA ASN A 49 -8.04 5.41 13.43
C ASN A 49 -8.36 4.72 12.10
N LYS A 50 -7.38 4.69 11.18
CA LYS A 50 -7.46 4.02 9.88
C LYS A 50 -6.16 3.25 9.60
N ILE A 51 -6.30 2.16 8.88
CA ILE A 51 -5.27 1.19 8.51
C ILE A 51 -5.40 0.94 7.00
N VAL A 52 -4.30 1.05 6.26
CA VAL A 52 -4.24 0.68 4.85
C VAL A 52 -3.23 -0.43 4.68
N ILE A 53 -3.57 -1.45 3.90
CA ILE A 53 -2.74 -2.64 3.69
C ILE A 53 -2.45 -2.85 2.20
N ASP A 54 -1.20 -3.18 1.86
CA ASP A 54 -0.81 -3.65 0.53
C ASP A 54 -1.03 -5.16 0.38
N VAL A 55 -2.30 -5.56 0.38
CA VAL A 55 -2.69 -6.93 0.06
C VAL A 55 -4.14 -6.97 -0.43
N PRO A 56 -4.46 -7.86 -1.39
CA PRO A 56 -5.84 -8.02 -1.86
C PRO A 56 -6.86 -8.28 -0.75
N ILE A 57 -7.92 -7.49 -0.71
CA ILE A 57 -9.16 -7.67 0.07
C ILE A 57 -10.31 -8.01 -0.90
N GLY A 58 -11.09 -9.02 -0.56
CA GLY A 58 -12.18 -9.52 -1.40
C GLY A 58 -11.64 -10.39 -2.54
N LEU A 59 -11.28 -11.65 -2.23
CA LEU A 59 -10.77 -12.59 -3.23
C LEU A 59 -11.89 -13.12 -4.14
N PRO A 60 -11.59 -13.36 -5.43
CA PRO A 60 -12.56 -13.95 -6.35
C PRO A 60 -12.94 -15.39 -5.95
N GLN A 61 -14.16 -15.80 -6.29
CA GLN A 61 -14.61 -17.19 -6.15
C GLN A 61 -14.13 -18.06 -7.33
N LYS A 62 -14.23 -19.39 -7.17
CA LYS A 62 -13.50 -20.40 -7.97
C LYS A 62 -14.02 -20.56 -9.41
N ASP A 63 -15.11 -19.89 -9.77
CA ASP A 63 -15.99 -20.26 -10.87
C ASP A 63 -16.40 -19.11 -11.81
N GLU A 64 -16.03 -17.85 -11.56
CA GLU A 64 -16.52 -16.77 -12.46
C GLU A 64 -15.78 -16.71 -13.81
N LEU A 65 -14.44 -16.82 -13.90
CA LEU A 65 -13.72 -16.88 -15.20
C LEU A 65 -12.34 -17.60 -15.19
N GLY A 66 -11.94 -18.22 -14.08
CA GLY A 66 -10.61 -18.86 -13.95
C GLY A 66 -9.48 -17.84 -13.81
N CYS A 67 -9.06 -17.54 -12.57
CA CYS A 67 -7.93 -16.63 -12.26
C CYS A 67 -7.87 -15.36 -13.11
N GLU A 68 -8.99 -14.65 -13.25
CA GLU A 68 -8.98 -13.30 -13.80
C GLU A 68 -8.61 -12.28 -12.72
N CYS A 69 -7.94 -11.21 -13.15
CA CYS A 69 -7.77 -10.01 -12.32
C CYS A 69 -9.15 -9.51 -11.86
N ARG A 70 -9.23 -8.97 -10.63
CA ARG A 70 -10.43 -8.25 -10.18
C ARG A 70 -10.65 -7.02 -11.06
N SER A 71 -11.88 -6.52 -11.14
CA SER A 71 -12.18 -5.29 -11.87
C SER A 71 -11.26 -4.13 -11.45
N CYS A 72 -11.02 -3.96 -10.15
CA CYS A 72 -10.11 -2.95 -9.64
C CYS A 72 -8.67 -3.14 -10.12
N ASP A 73 -8.18 -4.38 -10.20
CA ASP A 73 -6.84 -4.71 -10.70
C ASP A 73 -6.67 -4.26 -12.17
N TYR A 74 -7.70 -4.46 -13.01
CA TYR A 74 -7.69 -3.97 -14.40
C TYR A 74 -7.70 -2.46 -14.49
N GLY A 75 -8.51 -1.78 -13.66
CA GLY A 75 -8.56 -0.32 -13.61
C GLY A 75 -7.21 0.26 -13.20
N VAL A 76 -6.56 -0.35 -12.20
CA VAL A 76 -5.25 0.07 -11.69
C VAL A 76 -4.15 -0.13 -12.73
N LYS A 77 -4.16 -1.22 -13.50
CA LYS A 77 -3.18 -1.41 -14.60
C LYS A 77 -3.21 -0.27 -15.64
N LYS A 78 -4.36 0.35 -15.87
CA LYS A 78 -4.48 1.54 -16.74
C LYS A 78 -3.82 2.78 -16.14
N TRP A 79 -3.75 2.84 -14.81
CA TRP A 79 -3.06 3.92 -14.12
C TRP A 79 -1.55 3.79 -14.18
N LEU A 80 -1.04 2.58 -13.92
CA LEU A 80 0.39 2.32 -13.72
C LEU A 80 1.25 2.47 -14.99
N GLY A 81 0.65 2.37 -16.17
CA GLY A 81 1.38 2.36 -17.43
C GLY A 81 2.14 1.05 -17.70
N PRO A 82 2.72 0.89 -18.89
CA PRO A 82 3.21 -0.39 -19.40
C PRO A 82 4.34 -1.02 -18.59
N HIS A 83 5.13 -0.22 -17.87
CA HIS A 83 6.31 -0.70 -17.14
C HIS A 83 6.01 -1.32 -15.77
N TYR A 84 4.80 -1.09 -15.26
CA TYR A 84 4.38 -1.44 -13.91
C TYR A 84 3.14 -2.34 -13.88
N GLN A 85 2.52 -2.68 -15.02
CA GLN A 85 1.36 -3.59 -15.04
C GLN A 85 1.62 -4.95 -14.39
N SER A 86 2.88 -5.40 -14.36
CA SER A 86 3.27 -6.67 -13.72
C SER A 86 3.29 -6.61 -12.19
N SER A 87 3.22 -5.42 -11.57
CA SER A 87 3.13 -5.31 -10.10
C SER A 87 1.72 -5.68 -9.61
N VAL A 88 0.72 -5.54 -10.47
CA VAL A 88 -0.67 -5.94 -10.19
C VAL A 88 -0.97 -7.21 -10.97
N PHE A 89 -1.04 -8.34 -10.27
CA PHE A 89 -1.34 -9.65 -10.85
C PHE A 89 -2.61 -10.22 -10.22
N PRO A 90 -3.31 -11.16 -10.90
CA PRO A 90 -4.51 -11.77 -10.34
C PRO A 90 -4.24 -12.31 -8.94
N PRO A 91 -5.07 -12.02 -7.93
CA PRO A 91 -4.92 -12.63 -6.62
C PRO A 91 -5.33 -14.12 -6.66
N PRO A 92 -4.92 -14.94 -5.68
CA PRO A 92 -5.48 -16.27 -5.50
C PRO A 92 -6.99 -16.19 -5.25
N THR A 93 -7.68 -17.27 -5.59
CA THR A 93 -9.10 -17.44 -5.27
C THR A 93 -9.30 -17.69 -3.77
N SER A 94 -10.50 -17.40 -3.27
CA SER A 94 -10.90 -17.72 -1.89
C SER A 94 -10.74 -19.22 -1.59
N HIS A 95 -11.02 -20.10 -2.55
CA HIS A 95 -10.81 -21.53 -2.41
C HIS A 95 -9.33 -21.91 -2.21
N GLU A 96 -8.41 -21.28 -2.95
CA GLU A 96 -6.97 -21.52 -2.78
C GLU A 96 -6.48 -21.10 -1.39
N LEU A 97 -7.00 -20.00 -0.85
CA LEU A 97 -6.71 -19.59 0.52
C LEU A 97 -7.24 -20.60 1.54
N VAL A 98 -8.48 -21.08 1.38
CA VAL A 98 -9.07 -22.13 2.24
C VAL A 98 -8.23 -23.40 2.23
N GLU A 99 -7.82 -23.89 1.05
CA GLU A 99 -6.99 -25.09 0.94
C GLU A 99 -5.60 -24.87 1.54
N TRP A 100 -5.01 -23.69 1.37
CA TRP A 100 -3.75 -23.33 2.01
C TRP A 100 -3.85 -23.35 3.54
N ARG A 101 -4.93 -22.77 4.09
CA ARG A 101 -5.23 -22.79 5.55
C ARG A 101 -5.37 -24.22 6.06
N ARG A 102 -6.13 -25.07 5.36
CA ARG A 102 -6.32 -26.50 5.71
C ARG A 102 -4.98 -27.24 5.76
N ARG A 103 -4.13 -27.06 4.76
CA ARG A 103 -2.78 -27.67 4.72
C ARG A 103 -1.88 -27.16 5.83
N LYS A 104 -1.96 -25.87 6.16
CA LYS A 104 -1.17 -25.25 7.23
C LYS A 104 -1.55 -25.84 8.59
N GLN A 105 -2.84 -26.03 8.84
CA GLN A 105 -3.36 -26.62 10.08
C GLN A 105 -3.04 -28.12 10.22
N SER A 106 -3.11 -28.87 9.12
CA SER A 106 -2.82 -30.31 9.10
C SER A 106 -1.33 -30.66 9.07
N GLY A 107 -0.44 -29.67 8.89
CA GLY A 107 0.99 -29.90 8.69
C GLY A 107 1.34 -30.50 7.32
N GLU A 108 0.37 -30.56 6.40
CA GLU A 108 0.60 -31.05 5.05
C GLU A 108 1.55 -30.14 4.25
N LYS A 109 2.28 -30.75 3.32
CA LYS A 109 3.13 -30.00 2.39
C LYS A 109 2.29 -29.03 1.57
N GLN A 110 2.69 -27.76 1.63
CA GLN A 110 2.08 -26.70 0.83
C GLN A 110 2.35 -26.93 -0.65
N LEU A 111 1.32 -26.75 -1.46
CA LEU A 111 1.48 -26.78 -2.91
C LEU A 111 2.33 -25.58 -3.35
N GLN A 112 3.27 -25.84 -4.25
CA GLN A 112 4.09 -24.81 -4.86
C GLN A 112 3.27 -24.18 -6.00
N GLY A 113 2.55 -23.09 -5.72
CA GLY A 113 1.72 -22.39 -6.71
C GLY A 113 2.32 -21.06 -7.20
N HIS A 114 1.60 -20.38 -8.10
CA HIS A 114 1.99 -19.06 -8.62
C HIS A 114 2.00 -17.95 -7.56
N PHE A 115 1.30 -18.13 -6.43
CA PHE A 115 1.11 -17.13 -5.36
C PHE A 115 2.07 -17.29 -4.18
N ARG A 116 3.26 -17.86 -4.42
CA ARG A 116 4.23 -18.18 -3.36
C ARG A 116 4.72 -16.91 -2.66
N GLY A 117 4.27 -16.73 -1.42
CA GLY A 117 4.59 -15.57 -0.59
C GLY A 117 3.37 -14.67 -0.31
N LEU A 118 2.36 -14.71 -1.20
CA LEU A 118 1.16 -13.87 -1.11
C LEU A 118 0.06 -14.49 -0.25
N LEU A 119 -0.19 -15.80 -0.33
CA LEU A 119 -1.20 -16.47 0.52
C LEU A 119 -1.03 -16.21 2.04
N PRO A 120 0.18 -16.22 2.62
CA PRO A 120 0.38 -15.83 4.01
C PRO A 120 0.08 -14.36 4.30
N ALA A 121 0.38 -13.47 3.34
CA ALA A 121 0.07 -12.04 3.45
C ALA A 121 -1.44 -11.83 3.46
N ILE A 122 -2.15 -12.46 2.53
CA ILE A 122 -3.61 -12.41 2.42
C ILE A 122 -4.26 -12.99 3.67
N ASP A 123 -3.81 -14.14 4.17
CA ASP A 123 -4.32 -14.73 5.42
C ASP A 123 -4.16 -13.76 6.60
N SER A 124 -3.02 -13.10 6.68
CA SER A 124 -2.72 -12.10 7.71
C SER A 124 -3.59 -10.85 7.56
N GLY A 125 -3.74 -10.34 6.33
CA GLY A 125 -4.57 -9.19 6.00
C GLY A 125 -6.06 -9.43 6.26
N GLU A 126 -6.59 -10.60 5.89
CA GLU A 126 -7.98 -10.99 6.21
C GLU A 126 -8.20 -10.99 7.73
N ARG A 127 -7.25 -11.52 8.53
CA ARG A 127 -7.37 -11.50 9.99
C ARG A 127 -7.33 -10.10 10.59
N ILE A 128 -6.55 -9.18 10.00
CA ILE A 128 -6.53 -7.76 10.37
C ILE A 128 -7.87 -7.11 10.02
N LYS A 129 -8.37 -7.35 8.80
CA LYS A 129 -9.66 -6.84 8.31
C LYS A 129 -10.84 -7.34 9.16
N GLU A 130 -10.88 -8.62 9.50
CA GLU A 130 -11.88 -9.21 10.39
C GLU A 130 -11.86 -8.60 11.80
N ALA A 131 -10.68 -8.30 12.33
CA ALA A 131 -10.53 -7.68 13.64
C ALA A 131 -10.92 -6.19 13.65
N PHE A 132 -10.77 -5.50 12.52
CA PHE A 132 -10.97 -4.06 12.41
C PHE A 132 -11.74 -3.68 11.12
N PRO A 133 -13.00 -4.14 10.95
CA PRO A 133 -13.72 -4.08 9.68
C PRO A 133 -13.92 -2.66 9.14
N GLU A 134 -14.13 -1.66 9.99
CA GLU A 134 -14.38 -0.27 9.54
C GLU A 134 -13.12 0.59 9.45
N LYS A 135 -11.96 0.01 9.76
CA LYS A 135 -10.68 0.72 9.82
C LYS A 135 -9.72 0.30 8.73
N VAL A 136 -9.97 -0.79 8.01
CA VAL A 136 -8.99 -1.44 7.14
C VAL A 136 -9.46 -1.38 5.70
N ILE A 137 -8.61 -0.85 4.82
CA ILE A 137 -8.85 -0.78 3.37
C ILE A 137 -7.59 -1.19 2.58
N GLU A 138 -7.78 -1.71 1.38
CA GLU A 138 -6.69 -2.07 0.46
C GLU A 138 -6.18 -0.85 -0.31
N SER A 139 -4.87 -0.80 -0.54
CA SER A 139 -4.25 0.06 -1.55
C SER A 139 -3.01 -0.65 -2.13
N HIS A 140 -2.28 0.00 -3.03
CA HIS A 140 -1.08 -0.53 -3.65
C HIS A 140 -0.02 0.57 -3.85
N PRO A 141 1.24 0.40 -3.40
CA PRO A 141 2.27 1.45 -3.42
C PRO A 141 2.51 2.06 -4.80
N GLU A 142 2.64 1.24 -5.85
CA GLU A 142 2.85 1.75 -7.21
C GLU A 142 1.68 2.62 -7.70
N LEU A 143 0.45 2.34 -7.26
CA LEU A 143 -0.72 3.17 -7.58
C LEU A 143 -0.64 4.51 -6.85
N VAL A 144 -0.26 4.49 -5.57
CA VAL A 144 -0.09 5.71 -4.76
C VAL A 144 0.99 6.60 -5.37
N PHE A 145 2.17 6.07 -5.69
CA PHE A 145 3.24 6.89 -6.28
C PHE A 145 2.90 7.41 -7.67
N THR A 146 2.18 6.62 -8.48
CA THR A 146 1.66 7.08 -9.77
C THR A 146 0.66 8.23 -9.61
N ALA A 147 -0.20 8.16 -8.58
CA ALA A 147 -1.15 9.22 -8.29
C ALA A 147 -0.45 10.49 -7.79
N LEU A 148 0.51 10.38 -6.86
CA LEU A 148 1.27 11.52 -6.36
C LEU A 148 2.09 12.20 -7.46
N ALA A 149 2.67 11.43 -8.39
CA ALA A 149 3.38 11.98 -9.54
C ALA A 149 2.45 12.63 -10.58
N GLY A 150 1.14 12.39 -10.50
CA GLY A 150 0.15 12.84 -11.48
C GLY A 150 0.34 12.21 -12.88
N SER A 151 1.15 11.17 -13.02
CA SER A 151 1.49 10.53 -14.30
C SER A 151 2.08 9.13 -14.05
N PRO A 152 1.91 8.18 -14.99
CA PRO A 152 2.62 6.90 -14.95
C PRO A 152 4.14 7.09 -14.82
N LEU A 153 4.80 6.26 -14.01
CA LEU A 153 6.24 6.35 -13.79
C LEU A 153 7.02 5.67 -14.94
N PRO A 154 8.16 6.23 -15.38
CA PRO A 154 8.98 5.62 -16.42
C PRO A 154 9.79 4.43 -15.87
N LYS A 155 10.29 3.57 -16.76
CA LYS A 155 11.11 2.40 -16.39
C LYS A 155 12.32 2.73 -15.51
N CYS A 156 12.94 3.91 -15.67
CA CYS A 156 14.09 4.34 -14.87
C CYS A 156 13.72 4.70 -13.42
N ALA A 157 12.44 4.82 -13.09
CA ALA A 157 11.92 5.15 -11.76
C ALA A 157 11.46 3.92 -10.96
N LYS A 158 11.84 2.70 -11.37
CA LYS A 158 11.53 1.48 -10.60
C LYS A 158 12.15 1.55 -9.21
N LYS A 159 11.45 1.04 -8.19
CA LYS A 159 11.90 1.09 -6.78
C LYS A 159 13.23 0.38 -6.50
N ILE A 160 13.67 -0.50 -7.40
CA ILE A 160 15.00 -1.14 -7.32
C ILE A 160 16.16 -0.19 -7.67
N THR A 161 15.86 0.99 -8.23
CA THR A 161 16.85 1.98 -8.65
C THR A 161 16.95 3.09 -7.60
N LEU A 162 18.15 3.66 -7.44
CA LEU A 162 18.36 4.80 -6.56
C LEU A 162 17.44 5.98 -6.93
N LEU A 163 17.30 6.26 -8.23
CA LEU A 163 16.39 7.28 -8.74
C LEU A 163 14.94 7.02 -8.32
N GLY A 164 14.48 5.77 -8.45
CA GLY A 164 13.13 5.38 -8.07
C GLY A 164 12.86 5.47 -6.57
N LEU A 165 13.86 5.20 -5.72
CA LEU A 165 13.76 5.38 -4.26
C LEU A 165 13.70 6.86 -3.89
N HIS A 166 14.60 7.68 -4.43
CA HIS A 166 14.61 9.13 -4.21
C HIS A 166 13.31 9.78 -4.68
N LEU A 167 12.80 9.37 -5.85
CA LEU A 167 11.52 9.87 -6.35
C LEU A 167 10.38 9.60 -5.35
N ARG A 168 10.28 8.38 -4.83
CA ARG A 168 9.24 8.00 -3.86
C ARG A 168 9.33 8.83 -2.58
N LEU A 169 10.53 9.00 -2.06
CA LEU A 169 10.78 9.83 -0.87
C LEU A 169 10.39 11.29 -1.12
N SER A 170 10.71 11.83 -2.30
CA SER A 170 10.32 13.18 -2.67
C SER A 170 8.81 13.34 -2.82
N LEU A 171 8.13 12.35 -3.39
CA LEU A 171 6.68 12.37 -3.54
C LEU A 171 5.98 12.30 -2.16
N LEU A 172 6.49 11.49 -1.23
CA LEU A 172 5.97 11.43 0.14
C LEU A 172 6.20 12.74 0.90
N ALA A 173 7.41 13.30 0.82
CA ALA A 173 7.73 14.58 1.46
C ALA A 173 6.85 15.72 0.92
N SER A 174 6.63 15.76 -0.40
CA SER A 174 5.77 16.78 -1.04
C SER A 174 4.30 16.64 -0.62
N ALA A 175 3.88 15.44 -0.21
CA ALA A 175 2.53 15.17 0.32
C ALA A 175 2.44 15.34 1.85
N GLY A 176 3.43 15.98 2.48
CA GLY A 176 3.44 16.25 3.92
C GLY A 176 3.96 15.10 4.80
N ASN A 177 4.41 14.00 4.21
CA ASN A 177 5.07 12.90 4.91
C ASN A 177 6.59 13.07 4.79
N GLU A 178 7.16 13.98 5.58
CA GLU A 178 8.62 14.15 5.63
C GLU A 178 9.28 12.95 6.34
N ILE A 179 9.91 12.08 5.55
CA ILE A 179 10.64 10.91 6.03
C ILE A 179 12.13 11.23 5.95
N ASN A 180 12.81 11.21 7.10
CA ASN A 180 14.26 11.34 7.16
C ASN A 180 14.93 9.96 7.08
N LEU A 181 16.21 9.92 6.68
CA LEU A 181 16.94 8.65 6.52
C LEU A 181 17.10 7.87 7.82
N GLU A 182 17.25 8.55 8.96
CA GLU A 182 17.39 7.91 10.27
C GLU A 182 16.16 7.06 10.61
N SER A 183 14.96 7.56 10.30
CA SER A 183 13.69 6.86 10.53
C SER A 183 13.54 5.58 9.70
N LEU A 184 14.29 5.45 8.60
CA LEU A 184 14.28 4.29 7.72
C LEU A 184 15.36 3.26 8.06
N ALA A 185 16.32 3.60 8.92
CA ALA A 185 17.42 2.73 9.34
C ALA A 185 17.00 1.74 10.45
N ILE A 186 15.86 1.08 10.28
CA ILE A 186 15.19 0.28 11.32
C ILE A 186 15.82 -1.11 11.45
N SER A 187 16.25 -1.69 10.32
CA SER A 187 16.82 -3.04 10.29
C SER A 187 17.76 -3.21 9.11
N GLU A 188 18.93 -3.82 9.36
CA GLU A 188 19.85 -4.24 8.30
C GLU A 188 19.31 -5.44 7.48
N ALA A 189 18.30 -6.15 8.00
CA ALA A 189 17.80 -7.39 7.40
C ALA A 189 16.55 -7.20 6.53
N ILE A 190 15.91 -6.03 6.57
CA ILE A 190 14.68 -5.73 5.84
C ILE A 190 14.99 -4.63 4.82
N PRO A 191 14.73 -4.86 3.52
CA PRO A 191 14.94 -3.84 2.50
C PRO A 191 14.12 -2.57 2.80
N THR A 192 14.77 -1.42 2.68
CA THR A 192 14.18 -0.11 3.02
C THR A 192 12.92 0.22 2.22
N ASP A 193 12.78 -0.31 1.00
CA ASP A 193 11.62 -0.05 0.15
C ASP A 193 10.31 -0.53 0.80
N ASN A 194 10.32 -1.57 1.64
CA ASN A 194 9.12 -2.02 2.35
C ASN A 194 8.60 -0.93 3.32
N PHE A 195 9.47 -0.15 3.96
CA PHE A 195 9.06 0.94 4.84
C PHE A 195 8.58 2.16 4.06
N ILE A 196 9.16 2.42 2.89
CA ILE A 196 8.69 3.47 1.97
C ILE A 196 7.30 3.12 1.42
N ASP A 197 7.07 1.86 1.06
CA ASP A 197 5.78 1.36 0.61
C ASP A 197 4.74 1.41 1.75
N ALA A 198 5.13 1.03 2.98
CA ALA A 198 4.28 1.20 4.16
C ALA A 198 3.94 2.68 4.44
N ALA A 199 4.86 3.63 4.20
CA ALA A 199 4.57 5.06 4.34
C ALA A 199 3.58 5.57 3.28
N ALA A 200 3.64 5.03 2.05
CA ALA A 200 2.64 5.33 1.03
C ALA A 200 1.24 4.85 1.47
N MET A 201 1.14 3.66 2.08
CA MET A 201 -0.11 3.18 2.66
C MET A 201 -0.59 4.09 3.81
N ALA A 202 0.32 4.55 4.67
CA ALA A 202 -0.03 5.45 5.78
C ALA A 202 -0.57 6.81 5.28
N LEU A 203 -0.04 7.34 4.18
CA LEU A 203 -0.57 8.55 3.53
C LEU A 203 -2.02 8.38 3.08
N VAL A 204 -2.36 7.22 2.50
CA VAL A 204 -3.74 6.88 2.14
C VAL A 204 -4.62 6.81 3.40
N ALA A 205 -4.10 6.25 4.49
CA ALA A 205 -4.83 6.14 5.76
C ALA A 205 -5.13 7.53 6.36
N ILE A 206 -4.17 8.47 6.32
CA ILE A 206 -4.37 9.87 6.70
C ILE A 206 -5.44 10.52 5.84
N SER A 207 -5.28 10.43 4.52
CA SER A 207 -6.23 10.99 3.55
C SER A 207 -7.66 10.52 3.82
N TRP A 208 -7.83 9.22 4.04
CA TRP A 208 -9.11 8.61 4.34
C TRP A 208 -9.68 9.13 5.67
N GLY A 209 -8.88 9.09 6.74
CA GLY A 209 -9.34 9.44 8.07
C GLY A 209 -9.64 10.93 8.28
N MET A 210 -8.84 11.82 7.69
CA MET A 210 -9.05 13.27 7.82
C MET A 210 -10.25 13.76 7.02
N ASN A 211 -10.55 13.12 5.89
CA ASN A 211 -11.66 13.52 5.03
C ASN A 211 -12.94 12.72 5.30
N HIS A 212 -12.88 11.65 6.12
CA HIS A 212 -13.91 10.61 6.24
C HIS A 212 -14.31 10.00 4.87
N ARG A 213 -13.41 10.09 3.89
CA ARG A 213 -13.56 9.58 2.53
C ARG A 213 -12.20 9.44 1.86
N CYS A 214 -12.07 8.50 0.93
CA CYS A 214 -10.93 8.39 0.04
C CYS A 214 -11.37 8.21 -1.41
N LYS A 215 -10.44 8.42 -2.34
CA LYS A 215 -10.63 8.04 -3.74
C LYS A 215 -10.28 6.57 -3.91
N VAL A 216 -11.07 5.85 -4.69
CA VAL A 216 -10.86 4.42 -4.97
C VAL A 216 -11.00 4.11 -6.45
N ILE A 217 -10.36 3.02 -6.89
CA ILE A 217 -10.66 2.34 -8.15
C ILE A 217 -11.36 1.03 -7.82
N ARG A 218 -12.56 0.84 -8.37
CA ARG A 218 -13.35 -0.40 -8.26
C ARG A 218 -13.47 -1.15 -9.58
N ASP A 219 -13.59 -0.39 -10.65
CA ASP A 219 -13.97 -0.92 -11.96
C ASP A 219 -12.78 -1.00 -12.91
N GLY A 220 -12.93 -1.88 -13.91
CA GLY A 220 -11.91 -2.13 -14.93
C GLY A 220 -11.65 -0.93 -15.85
N ASP A 221 -12.47 0.12 -15.79
CA ASP A 221 -12.28 1.37 -16.52
C ASP A 221 -11.19 2.27 -15.90
N GLY A 222 -10.89 2.09 -14.60
CA GLY A 222 -9.94 2.90 -13.86
C GLY A 222 -10.47 4.27 -13.45
N LEU A 223 -11.80 4.49 -13.47
CA LEU A 223 -12.39 5.75 -13.02
C LEU A 223 -12.34 5.85 -11.48
N LEU A 224 -12.00 7.05 -10.99
CA LEU A 224 -11.99 7.33 -9.56
C LEU A 224 -13.42 7.47 -9.04
N GLN A 225 -13.66 6.84 -7.90
CA GLN A 225 -14.93 6.92 -7.17
C GLN A 225 -14.66 7.43 -5.75
N ASP A 226 -15.63 8.12 -5.17
CA ASP A 226 -15.61 8.46 -3.74
C ASP A 226 -16.02 7.26 -2.91
N HIS A 227 -15.29 6.99 -1.84
CA HIS A 227 -15.58 5.93 -0.89
C HIS A 227 -15.60 6.49 0.53
N GLY A 228 -16.73 6.36 1.21
CA GLY A 228 -16.93 6.78 2.60
C GLY A 228 -16.88 5.61 3.59
N ASP A 229 -16.90 5.94 4.88
CA ASP A 229 -16.66 4.99 5.99
C ASP A 229 -17.62 3.79 6.09
N THR A 230 -18.81 3.85 5.49
CA THR A 230 -19.85 2.80 5.60
C THR A 230 -20.05 1.99 4.32
N ALA A 231 -19.27 2.25 3.27
CA ALA A 231 -19.41 1.58 1.98
C ALA A 231 -18.66 0.23 1.99
N ASP A 232 -19.12 -0.73 1.18
CA ASP A 232 -18.43 -2.01 1.00
C ASP A 232 -17.02 -1.80 0.45
N ASP A 233 -16.00 -2.25 1.17
CA ASP A 233 -14.60 -2.10 0.79
C ASP A 233 -13.99 -3.38 0.20
N SER A 234 -14.84 -4.33 -0.20
CA SER A 234 -14.41 -5.44 -1.02
C SER A 234 -14.00 -4.98 -2.43
N THR A 235 -12.94 -5.60 -2.98
CA THR A 235 -12.55 -5.46 -4.40
C THR A 235 -12.31 -4.03 -4.87
N LEU A 236 -11.48 -3.28 -4.15
CA LEU A 236 -11.08 -1.92 -4.53
C LEU A 236 -9.59 -1.68 -4.25
N MET A 237 -9.04 -0.60 -4.80
CA MET A 237 -7.77 -0.04 -4.36
C MET A 237 -7.93 1.45 -4.05
N ALA A 238 -7.60 1.84 -2.83
CA ALA A 238 -7.66 3.23 -2.37
C ALA A 238 -6.44 4.05 -2.82
N LEU A 239 -6.63 5.35 -2.93
CA LEU A 239 -5.64 6.35 -3.30
C LEU A 239 -5.64 7.50 -2.28
N PRO A 240 -4.54 8.27 -2.16
CA PRO A 240 -4.56 9.50 -1.39
C PRO A 240 -5.57 10.48 -1.99
N PHE A 241 -6.07 11.41 -1.17
CA PHE A 241 -7.10 12.36 -1.61
C PHE A 241 -6.55 13.41 -2.59
N GLU A 242 -5.29 13.80 -2.39
CA GLU A 242 -4.57 14.76 -3.21
C GLU A 242 -4.03 14.07 -4.47
N ILE A 243 -4.84 14.07 -5.52
CA ILE A 243 -4.43 13.65 -6.85
C ILE A 243 -4.35 14.91 -7.72
N PRO A 244 -3.22 15.18 -8.40
CA PRO A 244 -3.10 16.31 -9.31
C PRO A 244 -4.25 16.34 -10.33
N SER A 245 -4.91 17.50 -10.46
CA SER A 245 -6.09 17.68 -11.31
C SER A 245 -5.78 17.57 -12.80
N ASP A 246 -4.51 17.76 -13.18
CA ASP A 246 -3.98 17.71 -14.54
C ASP A 246 -3.28 16.38 -14.88
N ARG A 247 -3.72 15.28 -14.24
CA ARG A 247 -3.15 13.94 -14.46
C ARG A 247 -2.97 13.63 -15.95
N LYS A 248 -1.74 13.28 -16.33
CA LYS A 248 -1.38 12.92 -17.71
C LYS A 248 -1.52 11.42 -17.92
N SER A 249 -1.94 11.01 -19.12
CA SER A 249 -1.95 9.61 -19.55
C SER A 249 -0.57 9.11 -19.98
N LEU A 250 0.33 10.02 -20.33
CA LEU A 250 1.70 9.73 -20.73
C LEU A 250 2.61 9.66 -19.51
N GLU A 251 3.64 8.81 -19.60
CA GLU A 251 4.67 8.72 -18.57
C GLU A 251 5.38 10.06 -18.36
N ILE A 252 5.73 10.34 -17.10
CA ILE A 252 6.59 11.47 -16.76
C ILE A 252 7.96 11.28 -17.43
N SER A 253 8.51 12.35 -18.03
CA SER A 253 9.80 12.25 -18.72
C SER A 253 10.93 11.96 -17.73
N VAL A 254 12.04 11.41 -18.22
CA VAL A 254 13.25 11.20 -17.40
C VAL A 254 13.74 12.50 -16.76
N ARG A 255 13.62 13.63 -17.48
CA ARG A 255 14.02 14.94 -16.98
C ARG A 255 13.14 15.42 -15.83
N GLU A 256 11.82 15.34 -15.99
CA GLU A 256 10.86 15.69 -14.93
C GLU A 256 11.02 14.74 -13.73
N THR A 257 11.27 13.45 -13.97
CA THR A 257 11.55 12.46 -12.92
C THR A 257 12.75 12.86 -12.08
N LEU A 258 13.86 13.27 -12.71
CA LEU A 258 15.04 13.75 -12.02
C LEU A 258 14.76 15.02 -11.22
N GLN A 259 13.99 15.95 -11.79
CA GLN A 259 13.63 17.20 -11.11
C GLN A 259 12.82 16.93 -9.84
N LEU A 260 11.82 16.06 -9.91
CA LEU A 260 11.06 15.65 -8.74
C LEU A 260 11.97 14.96 -7.71
N ALA A 261 12.74 13.95 -8.13
CA ALA A 261 13.59 13.20 -7.20
C ALA A 261 14.64 14.04 -6.44
N LEU A 262 15.05 15.17 -7.01
CA LEU A 262 16.04 16.09 -6.40
C LEU A 262 15.43 17.08 -5.41
N GLN A 263 14.10 17.14 -5.26
CA GLN A 263 13.45 18.03 -4.31
C GLN A 263 13.51 17.51 -2.86
N TRP A 264 13.73 16.21 -2.68
CA TRP A 264 13.86 15.62 -1.35
C TRP A 264 15.20 15.96 -0.71
N ASP A 265 15.14 16.61 0.46
CA ASP A 265 16.30 16.80 1.32
C ASP A 265 16.30 15.74 2.43
N PRO A 266 17.27 14.81 2.46
CA PRO A 266 17.35 13.79 3.50
C PRO A 266 17.58 14.36 4.92
N ASN A 267 17.96 15.64 5.03
CA ASN A 267 18.23 16.31 6.30
C ASN A 267 17.14 17.30 6.71
N SER A 268 16.09 17.51 5.90
CA SER A 268 15.01 18.40 6.31
C SER A 268 14.30 17.82 7.52
N ARG A 269 14.29 18.58 8.63
CA ARG A 269 13.35 18.36 9.72
C ARG A 269 12.11 19.18 9.41
N LEU A 270 10.93 18.61 9.66
CA LEU A 270 9.66 19.34 9.59
C LEU A 270 9.84 20.74 10.20
N PRO A 271 9.44 21.81 9.50
CA PRO A 271 9.35 23.09 10.17
C PRO A 271 8.38 22.91 11.34
N ILE A 272 8.88 23.13 12.56
CA ILE A 272 8.03 23.28 13.73
C ILE A 272 7.30 24.61 13.50
N SER A 273 6.08 24.55 12.97
CA SER A 273 5.16 25.69 12.86
C SER A 273 3.91 25.42 13.65
#